data_AF-A0A7W1B8X6-F1
#
_entry.id   AF-A0A7W1B8X6-F1
#
_cell.length_a   1.000
_cell.length_b   1.000
_cell.length_c   1.000
_cell.angle_alpha   90.00
_cell.angle_beta   90.00
_cell.angle_gamma   90.00
#
_symmetry.space_group_name_H-M   'P 1'
#
loop_
_entity.id
_entity.type
_entity.pdbx_description
1 polymer ?
#
loop_
_entity_poly.entity_id
_entity_poly.type
_entity_poly.pdbx_seq_one_letter_code
_entity_poly.pdbx_strand_id
1 'polypeptide(L)'
;MHRALGRGLLMDLRTLLLARTYTVVLDSDGVANAATRPARDADFDKFEDDLAQLGFIMSLDLAMTIRRLPHQANQELRAWVTETIVGSLVTRPVVPPATGMPTASPYLRSVATWLRARADQPCPWCARITAIAPLDPCGHLVCRACWKGGTYAGCPVCHRRVAAVDPFVRLDAAPATPIAGTNGQLRLLNLGFDLVGSARARFETLVTQLTPLAPDDRAELESVIDTMGPKTAAWLPVRIPTRETMAIAVARLWMVAADRTAMLAATATHLRTATDVLRVAVVLMGGDAALATPTRLRSISRGLRRAVLDALDRLPAEAVVEEVRRRAALWKRVGERIHPFEYAAAHGTATLAFAVVRGTK
;
A
#
# COMPACT_ATOMS: atom_id res chain seq x y z
N MET A 1 -5.94 -25.34 -11.34
CA MET A 1 -5.93 -24.76 -9.98
C MET A 1 -4.89 -23.65 -9.78
N HIS A 2 -3.59 -23.84 -10.10
CA HIS A 2 -2.56 -22.80 -9.90
C HIS A 2 -2.81 -21.46 -10.62
N ARG A 3 -3.37 -21.45 -11.84
CA ARG A 3 -3.73 -20.20 -12.55
C ARG A 3 -4.89 -19.42 -11.92
N ALA A 4 -5.83 -20.11 -11.26
CA ALA A 4 -6.98 -19.46 -10.60
C ALA A 4 -6.56 -18.87 -9.23
N LEU A 5 -5.74 -19.61 -8.48
CA LEU A 5 -5.11 -19.13 -7.25
C LEU A 5 -4.20 -17.91 -7.52
N GLY A 6 -3.46 -17.91 -8.63
CA GLY A 6 -2.66 -16.76 -9.05
C GLY A 6 -3.49 -15.53 -9.41
N ARG A 7 -4.66 -15.68 -10.05
CA ARG A 7 -5.54 -14.54 -10.36
C ARG A 7 -6.19 -13.94 -9.11
N GLY A 8 -6.59 -14.78 -8.14
CA GLY A 8 -7.14 -14.31 -6.86
C GLY A 8 -6.15 -13.44 -6.10
N LEU A 9 -4.92 -13.92 -5.92
CA LEU A 9 -3.87 -13.18 -5.22
C LEU A 9 -3.50 -11.85 -5.91
N LEU A 10 -3.48 -11.82 -7.24
CA LEU A 10 -3.25 -10.57 -7.97
C LEU A 10 -4.40 -9.56 -7.80
N MET A 11 -5.63 -10.04 -7.67
CA MET A 11 -6.79 -9.19 -7.39
C MET A 11 -6.75 -8.63 -5.97
N ASP A 12 -6.34 -9.45 -5.00
CA ASP A 12 -6.14 -9.02 -3.61
C ASP A 12 -5.07 -7.92 -3.54
N LEU A 13 -3.95 -8.08 -4.27
CA LEU A 13 -2.90 -7.07 -4.34
C LEU A 13 -3.34 -5.77 -5.00
N ARG A 14 -4.14 -5.84 -6.09
CA ARG A 14 -4.73 -4.64 -6.71
C ARG A 14 -5.63 -3.90 -5.72
N THR A 15 -6.45 -4.64 -4.98
CA THR A 15 -7.38 -4.09 -3.98
C THR A 15 -6.62 -3.42 -2.83
N LEU A 16 -5.58 -4.09 -2.33
CA LEU A 16 -4.67 -3.55 -1.32
C LEU A 16 -4.00 -2.25 -1.80
N LEU A 17 -3.44 -2.24 -3.01
CA LEU A 17 -2.78 -1.06 -3.56
C LEU A 17 -3.76 0.10 -3.78
N LEU A 18 -4.97 -0.17 -4.26
CA LEU A 18 -6.00 0.85 -4.38
C LEU A 18 -6.36 1.44 -3.01
N ALA A 19 -6.62 0.59 -2.01
CA ALA A 19 -6.98 1.02 -0.66
C ALA A 19 -5.87 1.85 0.02
N ARG A 20 -4.60 1.56 -0.27
CA ARG A 20 -3.46 2.14 0.44
C ARG A 20 -2.75 3.27 -0.31
N THR A 21 -2.85 3.30 -1.64
CA THR A 21 -2.12 4.26 -2.50
C THR A 21 -3.04 5.08 -3.40
N TYR A 22 -4.32 4.75 -3.45
CA TYR A 22 -5.28 5.36 -4.37
C TYR A 22 -4.86 5.26 -5.84
N THR A 23 -4.22 4.14 -6.20
CA THR A 23 -3.82 3.84 -7.58
C THR A 23 -4.67 2.70 -8.12
N VAL A 24 -5.38 2.96 -9.20
CA VAL A 24 -6.11 1.97 -9.98
C VAL A 24 -5.13 1.34 -10.97
N VAL A 25 -4.63 0.15 -10.65
CA VAL A 25 -3.73 -0.59 -11.52
C VAL A 25 -4.52 -1.43 -12.52
N LEU A 26 -4.52 -1.00 -13.78
CA LEU A 26 -5.18 -1.71 -14.88
C LEU A 26 -4.22 -2.64 -15.60
N ASP A 27 -4.78 -3.67 -16.23
CA ASP A 27 -4.05 -4.55 -17.14
C ASP A 27 -3.90 -3.86 -18.51
N SER A 28 -2.68 -3.63 -18.98
CA SER A 28 -2.42 -2.98 -20.26
C SER A 28 -3.08 -3.70 -21.43
N ASP A 29 -3.12 -5.04 -21.38
CA ASP A 29 -3.69 -5.87 -22.45
C ASP A 29 -5.22 -5.80 -22.46
N GLY A 30 -5.82 -5.59 -21.29
CA GLY A 30 -7.26 -5.37 -21.15
C GLY A 30 -7.71 -4.00 -21.67
N VAL A 31 -6.86 -2.98 -21.54
CA VAL A 31 -7.13 -1.63 -22.05
C VAL A 31 -6.94 -1.54 -23.57
N ALA A 32 -5.94 -2.24 -24.13
CA ALA A 32 -5.67 -2.22 -25.57
C ALA A 32 -6.77 -2.90 -26.42
N ASN A 33 -7.47 -3.89 -25.87
CA ASN A 33 -8.53 -4.62 -26.57
C ASN A 33 -9.93 -3.95 -26.50
N ALA A 34 -10.01 -2.77 -25.88
CA ALA A 34 -11.26 -2.02 -25.70
C ALA A 34 -11.58 -1.14 -26.92
N ALA A 35 -12.16 -1.74 -27.98
CA ALA A 35 -12.66 -1.03 -29.16
C ALA A 35 -14.16 -1.22 -29.41
N THR A 36 -14.94 -1.51 -28.36
CA THR A 36 -16.39 -1.71 -28.48
C THR A 36 -17.17 -0.71 -27.63
N ARG A 37 -18.02 0.05 -28.33
CA ARG A 37 -19.04 1.04 -27.88
C ARG A 37 -18.74 1.77 -26.55
N PRO A 38 -18.40 3.08 -26.58
CA PRO A 38 -18.13 3.84 -25.36
C PRO A 38 -19.32 3.85 -24.39
N ALA A 39 -19.02 3.92 -23.09
CA ALA A 39 -20.03 4.09 -22.04
C ALA A 39 -20.80 5.41 -22.24
N ARG A 40 -22.05 5.46 -21.77
CA ARG A 40 -22.87 6.69 -21.84
C ARG A 40 -22.28 7.74 -20.89
N ASP A 41 -22.20 8.99 -21.34
CA ASP A 41 -21.64 10.09 -20.55
C ASP A 41 -22.31 10.26 -19.17
N ALA A 42 -23.63 10.07 -19.09
CA ALA A 42 -24.39 10.20 -17.84
C ALA A 42 -23.97 9.21 -16.75
N ASP A 43 -23.56 8.00 -17.13
CA ASP A 43 -23.09 6.98 -16.19
C ASP A 43 -21.73 7.40 -15.59
N PHE A 44 -20.90 8.08 -16.38
CA PHE A 44 -19.59 8.56 -15.97
C PHE A 44 -19.71 9.77 -15.03
N ASP A 45 -20.59 10.72 -15.35
CA ASP A 45 -20.87 11.88 -14.48
C ASP A 45 -21.32 11.42 -13.07
N LYS A 46 -22.14 10.37 -12.99
CA LYS A 46 -22.55 9.77 -11.70
C LYS A 46 -21.35 9.18 -10.94
N PHE A 47 -20.44 8.50 -11.63
CA PHE A 47 -19.25 7.94 -10.99
C PHE A 47 -18.33 9.03 -10.43
N GLU A 48 -18.13 10.10 -11.20
CA GLU A 48 -17.34 11.25 -10.78
C GLU A 48 -17.97 11.93 -9.55
N ASP A 49 -19.29 12.03 -9.51
CA ASP A 49 -20.02 12.52 -8.34
C ASP A 49 -19.87 11.59 -7.13
N ASP A 50 -20.06 10.27 -7.31
CA ASP A 50 -19.88 9.27 -6.25
C ASP A 50 -18.46 9.34 -5.64
N LEU A 51 -17.43 9.49 -6.48
CA LEU A 51 -16.05 9.68 -6.02
C LEU A 51 -15.87 11.02 -5.30
N ALA A 52 -16.41 12.12 -5.82
CA ALA A 52 -16.33 13.43 -5.18
C ALA A 52 -17.04 13.44 -3.82
N GLN A 53 -18.15 12.72 -3.69
CA GLN A 53 -18.87 12.49 -2.43
C GLN A 53 -18.04 11.66 -1.44
N LEU A 54 -17.09 10.84 -1.90
CA LEU A 54 -16.12 10.12 -1.07
C LEU A 54 -14.81 10.90 -0.84
N GLY A 55 -14.71 12.12 -1.37
CA GLY A 55 -13.51 12.96 -1.26
C GLY A 55 -12.39 12.56 -2.21
N PHE A 56 -12.72 11.99 -3.37
CA PHE A 56 -11.79 11.61 -4.43
C PHE A 56 -12.11 12.28 -5.76
N ILE A 57 -11.07 12.50 -6.56
CA ILE A 57 -11.18 12.87 -7.97
C ILE A 57 -10.22 12.01 -8.79
N MET A 58 -10.57 11.70 -10.03
CA MET A 58 -9.69 10.95 -10.92
C MET A 58 -8.63 11.87 -11.52
N SER A 59 -7.43 11.34 -11.68
CA SER A 59 -6.42 11.87 -12.59
C SER A 59 -6.92 11.89 -14.04
N LEU A 60 -6.36 12.80 -14.85
CA LEU A 60 -6.79 13.01 -16.23
C LEU A 60 -6.66 11.74 -17.08
N ASP A 61 -5.54 11.04 -16.95
CA ASP A 61 -5.26 9.78 -17.63
C ASP A 61 -6.20 8.65 -17.18
N LEU A 62 -6.50 8.53 -15.89
CA LEU A 62 -7.49 7.59 -15.38
C LEU A 62 -8.87 7.86 -15.97
N ALA A 63 -9.32 9.12 -15.92
CA ALA A 63 -10.63 9.52 -16.42
C ALA A 63 -10.76 9.23 -17.93
N MET A 64 -9.74 9.59 -18.71
CA MET A 64 -9.72 9.30 -20.16
C MET A 64 -9.66 7.79 -20.46
N THR A 65 -8.91 7.02 -19.66
CA THR A 65 -8.76 5.57 -19.87
C THR A 65 -10.07 4.84 -19.58
N ILE A 66 -10.70 5.12 -18.44
CA ILE A 66 -11.94 4.44 -18.04
C ILE A 66 -13.08 4.72 -19.03
N ARG A 67 -13.14 5.92 -19.63
CA ARG A 67 -14.12 6.27 -20.68
C ARG A 67 -14.00 5.44 -21.95
N ARG A 68 -12.82 4.89 -22.23
CA ARG A 68 -12.56 4.05 -23.40
C ARG A 68 -12.84 2.56 -23.14
N LEU A 69 -13.04 2.17 -21.89
CA LEU A 69 -13.35 0.77 -21.55
C LEU A 69 -14.74 0.36 -22.06
N PRO A 70 -14.93 -0.93 -22.40
CA PRO A 70 -16.25 -1.46 -22.73
C PRO A 70 -17.19 -1.30 -21.54
N HIS A 71 -18.49 -1.10 -21.81
CA HIS A 71 -19.49 -0.79 -20.78
C HIS A 71 -19.46 -1.75 -19.57
N GLN A 72 -19.37 -3.06 -19.80
CA GLN A 72 -19.35 -4.05 -18.73
C GLN A 72 -18.07 -3.93 -17.87
N ALA A 73 -16.89 -3.87 -18.49
CA ALA A 73 -15.63 -3.71 -17.76
C ALA A 73 -15.58 -2.38 -16.98
N ASN A 74 -16.18 -1.33 -17.54
CA ASN A 74 -16.35 -0.06 -16.86
C ASN A 74 -17.24 -0.19 -15.60
N GLN A 75 -18.38 -0.87 -15.69
CA GLN A 75 -19.25 -1.11 -14.53
C GLN A 75 -18.54 -1.93 -13.43
N GLU A 76 -17.86 -3.02 -13.81
CA GLU A 76 -17.11 -3.87 -12.88
C GLU A 76 -16.00 -3.09 -12.19
N LEU A 77 -15.23 -2.30 -12.96
CA LEU A 77 -14.17 -1.46 -12.42
C LEU A 77 -14.73 -0.43 -11.43
N ARG A 78 -15.83 0.25 -11.77
CA ARG A 78 -16.45 1.25 -10.91
C ARG A 78 -16.95 0.66 -9.60
N ALA A 79 -17.62 -0.49 -9.67
CA ALA A 79 -18.10 -1.18 -8.48
C ALA A 79 -16.94 -1.54 -7.55
N TRP A 80 -15.90 -2.18 -8.11
CA TRP A 80 -14.70 -2.54 -7.35
C TRP A 80 -13.98 -1.31 -6.76
N VAL A 81 -13.81 -0.23 -7.53
CA VAL A 81 -13.15 0.99 -7.04
C VAL A 81 -13.92 1.61 -5.89
N THR A 82 -15.24 1.79 -6.06
CA THR A 82 -16.09 2.39 -5.02
C THR A 82 -16.11 1.55 -3.76
N GLU A 83 -16.29 0.22 -3.88
CA GLU A 83 -16.30 -0.70 -2.73
C GLU A 83 -14.97 -0.67 -1.98
N THR A 84 -13.85 -0.74 -2.71
CA THR A 84 -12.51 -0.72 -2.11
C THR A 84 -12.25 0.60 -1.37
N ILE A 85 -12.57 1.74 -1.99
CA ILE A 85 -12.41 3.05 -1.35
C ILE A 85 -13.27 3.12 -0.10
N VAL A 86 -14.55 2.76 -0.21
CA VAL A 86 -15.49 2.78 0.91
C VAL A 86 -15.01 1.92 2.07
N GLY A 87 -14.49 0.72 1.80
CA GLY A 87 -13.93 -0.17 2.81
C GLY A 87 -12.62 0.34 3.44
N SER A 88 -11.86 1.16 2.71
CA SER A 88 -10.58 1.73 3.19
C SER A 88 -10.74 2.98 4.06
N LEU A 89 -11.90 3.65 4.01
CA LEU A 89 -12.12 4.90 4.73
C LEU A 89 -12.46 4.65 6.20
N VAL A 90 -11.63 5.19 7.10
CA VAL A 90 -11.93 5.23 8.55
C VAL A 90 -13.16 6.10 8.84
N THR A 91 -13.30 7.21 8.12
CA THR A 91 -14.44 8.12 8.24
C THR A 91 -14.86 8.58 6.86
N ARG A 92 -16.15 8.48 6.55
CA ARG A 92 -16.72 8.97 5.29
C ARG A 92 -16.97 10.48 5.41
N PRO A 93 -16.55 11.28 4.41
CA PRO A 93 -16.91 12.69 4.38
C PRO A 93 -18.42 12.88 4.23
N VAL A 94 -18.93 13.97 4.80
CA VAL A 94 -20.31 14.43 4.57
C VAL A 94 -20.24 15.64 3.66
N VAL A 95 -20.53 15.44 2.37
CA VAL A 95 -20.40 16.48 1.33
C VAL A 95 -21.79 16.99 0.92
N PRO A 96 -22.30 18.06 1.56
CA PRO A 96 -23.57 18.63 1.13
C PRO A 96 -23.42 19.22 -0.28
N PRO A 97 -24.43 19.08 -1.15
CA PRO A 97 -24.38 19.70 -2.47
C PRO A 97 -24.36 21.23 -2.35
N ALA A 98 -23.49 21.89 -3.12
CA ALA A 98 -23.44 23.34 -3.16
C ALA A 98 -24.80 23.96 -3.55
N THR A 99 -25.27 24.92 -2.75
CA THR A 99 -26.47 25.72 -3.03
C THR A 99 -26.16 26.86 -4.00
N GLY A 100 -27.20 27.44 -4.60
CA GLY A 100 -27.11 28.55 -5.56
C GLY A 100 -26.77 28.13 -7.00
N MET A 101 -26.75 26.82 -7.28
CA MET A 101 -26.38 26.27 -8.59
C MET A 101 -27.44 25.28 -9.13
N PRO A 102 -28.68 25.73 -9.42
CA PRO A 102 -29.79 24.83 -9.76
C PRO A 102 -29.61 24.11 -11.11
N THR A 103 -28.87 24.70 -12.05
CA THR A 103 -28.59 24.13 -13.37
C THR A 103 -27.30 23.30 -13.41
N ALA A 104 -26.51 23.28 -12.33
CA ALA A 104 -25.27 22.53 -12.27
C ALA A 104 -25.51 21.02 -12.16
N SER A 105 -24.59 20.23 -12.70
CA SER A 105 -24.59 18.78 -12.50
C SER A 105 -24.35 18.42 -11.02
N PRO A 106 -24.77 17.23 -10.56
CA PRO A 106 -24.45 16.74 -9.22
C PRO A 106 -22.94 16.82 -8.91
N TYR A 107 -22.11 16.33 -9.83
CA TYR A 107 -20.65 16.39 -9.73
C TYR A 107 -20.14 17.82 -9.50
N LEU A 108 -20.58 18.80 -10.31
CA LEU A 108 -20.17 20.20 -10.18
C LEU A 108 -20.55 20.76 -8.79
N ARG A 109 -21.74 20.42 -8.27
CA ARG A 109 -22.15 20.83 -6.92
C ARG A 109 -21.27 20.21 -5.84
N SER A 110 -20.89 18.94 -5.98
CA SER A 110 -20.00 18.25 -5.04
C SER A 110 -18.61 18.90 -5.03
N VAL A 111 -17.98 19.10 -6.19
CA VAL A 111 -16.65 19.73 -6.26
C VAL A 111 -16.67 21.20 -5.84
N ALA A 112 -17.76 21.93 -6.09
CA ALA A 112 -17.92 23.30 -5.59
C ALA A 112 -17.88 23.36 -4.06
N THR A 113 -18.48 22.38 -3.36
CA THR A 113 -18.38 22.27 -1.89
C THR A 113 -16.93 22.09 -1.44
N TRP A 114 -16.17 21.22 -2.10
CA TRP A 114 -14.74 21.03 -1.81
C TRP A 114 -13.91 22.30 -2.04
N LEU A 115 -14.14 23.00 -3.15
CA LEU A 115 -13.42 24.23 -3.49
C LEU A 115 -13.75 25.39 -2.55
N ARG A 116 -14.98 25.46 -2.05
CA ARG A 116 -15.39 26.42 -1.02
C ARG A 116 -14.77 26.10 0.34
N ALA A 117 -14.60 24.81 0.68
CA ALA A 117 -13.94 24.39 1.90
C ALA A 117 -12.42 24.65 1.83
N ARG A 118 -11.80 24.41 0.68
CA ARG A 118 -10.37 24.66 0.43
C ARG A 118 -10.13 24.89 -1.06
N ALA A 119 -9.61 26.07 -1.42
CA ALA A 119 -9.33 26.42 -2.81
C ALA A 119 -8.15 25.62 -3.41
N ASP A 120 -7.14 25.35 -2.59
CA ASP A 120 -5.97 24.57 -2.99
C ASP A 120 -6.26 23.07 -2.92
N GLN A 121 -6.32 22.46 -4.09
CA GLN A 121 -6.68 21.06 -4.29
C GLN A 121 -5.66 20.40 -5.24
N PRO A 122 -5.55 19.06 -5.25
CA PRO A 122 -4.74 18.38 -6.27
C PRO A 122 -5.32 18.63 -7.66
N CYS A 123 -4.51 19.18 -8.56
CA CYS A 123 -4.91 19.31 -9.95
C CYS A 123 -4.92 17.92 -10.62
N PRO A 124 -6.04 17.46 -11.22
CA PRO A 124 -6.09 16.15 -11.88
C PRO A 124 -5.10 15.96 -13.04
N TRP A 125 -4.51 17.03 -13.55
CA TRP A 125 -3.67 17.03 -14.76
C TRP A 125 -2.18 17.01 -14.44
N CYS A 126 -1.76 17.71 -13.38
CA CYS A 126 -0.36 17.81 -12.99
C CYS A 126 -0.07 17.37 -11.56
N ALA A 127 -1.09 16.88 -10.83
CA ALA A 127 -1.03 16.44 -9.44
C ALA A 127 -0.58 17.49 -8.39
N ARG A 128 -0.17 18.70 -8.82
CA ARG A 128 0.22 19.77 -7.88
C ARG A 128 -0.98 20.21 -7.04
N ILE A 129 -0.74 20.41 -5.75
CA ILE A 129 -1.68 21.10 -4.86
C ILE A 129 -1.59 22.59 -5.15
N THR A 130 -2.65 23.17 -5.69
CA THR A 130 -2.71 24.57 -6.11
C THR A 130 -4.17 25.01 -6.22
N ALA A 131 -4.43 26.31 -6.34
CA ALA A 131 -5.73 26.80 -6.73
C ALA A 131 -6.16 26.19 -8.07
N ILE A 132 -7.29 25.49 -8.07
CA ILE A 132 -7.92 24.91 -9.26
C ILE A 132 -9.36 25.40 -9.39
N ALA A 133 -9.92 25.25 -10.59
CA ALA A 133 -11.29 25.65 -10.86
C ALA A 133 -11.98 24.62 -11.79
N PRO A 134 -13.31 24.48 -11.67
CA PRO A 134 -14.11 23.65 -12.56
C PRO A 134 -14.27 24.31 -13.93
N LEU A 135 -14.15 23.53 -15.00
CA LEU A 135 -14.44 24.00 -16.35
C LEU A 135 -15.95 24.18 -16.58
N ASP A 136 -16.35 25.24 -17.27
CA ASP A 136 -17.75 25.52 -17.60
C ASP A 136 -18.14 24.86 -18.94
N PRO A 137 -19.17 23.98 -19.02
CA PRO A 137 -20.13 23.60 -17.97
C PRO A 137 -19.88 22.23 -17.32
N CYS A 138 -18.83 21.50 -17.71
CA CYS A 138 -18.68 20.10 -17.32
C CYS A 138 -18.28 19.89 -15.86
N GLY A 139 -17.69 20.90 -15.22
CA GLY A 139 -17.24 20.83 -13.83
C GLY A 139 -15.87 20.18 -13.61
N HIS A 140 -15.24 19.64 -14.66
CA HIS A 140 -13.92 18.99 -14.55
C HIS A 140 -12.87 19.98 -14.03
N LEU A 141 -12.16 19.58 -12.98
CA LEU A 141 -11.23 20.43 -12.27
C LEU A 141 -9.87 20.52 -12.99
N VAL A 142 -9.31 21.72 -13.07
CA VAL A 142 -7.97 21.95 -13.62
C VAL A 142 -7.35 23.24 -13.06
N CYS A 143 -6.03 23.31 -12.96
CA CYS A 143 -5.34 24.54 -12.58
C CYS A 143 -5.13 25.45 -13.80
N ARG A 144 -4.99 26.77 -13.58
CA ARG A 144 -4.74 27.75 -14.66
C ARG A 144 -3.43 27.54 -15.41
N ALA A 145 -2.47 26.83 -14.83
CA ALA A 145 -1.23 26.47 -15.53
C ALA A 145 -1.45 25.34 -16.56
N CYS A 146 -2.41 24.43 -16.29
CA CYS A 146 -2.74 23.30 -17.15
C CYS A 146 -3.82 23.64 -18.20
N TRP A 147 -4.68 24.63 -17.93
CA TRP A 147 -5.68 25.11 -18.87
C TRP A 147 -5.73 26.65 -18.89
N LYS A 148 -5.37 27.24 -20.03
CA LYS A 148 -5.34 28.70 -20.23
C LYS A 148 -6.47 29.22 -21.14
N GLY A 149 -7.32 28.33 -21.67
CA GLY A 149 -8.24 28.65 -22.77
C GLY A 149 -7.55 28.60 -24.14
N GLY A 150 -8.33 28.56 -25.24
CA GLY A 150 -7.80 28.49 -26.60
C GLY A 150 -8.87 28.30 -27.68
N THR A 151 -8.45 28.35 -28.95
CA THR A 151 -9.29 28.22 -30.17
C THR A 151 -10.00 26.86 -30.27
N TYR A 152 -9.44 25.83 -29.65
CA TYR A 152 -10.08 24.52 -29.50
C TYR A 152 -10.55 24.35 -28.05
N ALA A 153 -11.86 24.55 -27.83
CA ALA A 153 -12.46 24.62 -26.50
C ALA A 153 -13.24 23.33 -26.17
N GLY A 154 -12.58 22.18 -26.15
CA GLY A 154 -13.19 20.90 -25.74
C GLY A 154 -12.53 20.35 -24.49
N CYS A 155 -13.30 19.98 -23.46
CA CYS A 155 -12.76 19.32 -22.28
C CYS A 155 -12.13 17.97 -22.68
N PRO A 156 -10.88 17.65 -22.33
CA PRO A 156 -10.26 16.39 -22.73
C PRO A 156 -10.87 15.16 -22.03
N VAL A 157 -11.61 15.36 -20.93
CA VAL A 157 -12.28 14.28 -20.22
C VAL A 157 -13.61 13.93 -20.88
N CYS A 158 -14.50 14.91 -21.05
CA CYS A 158 -15.88 14.67 -21.52
C CYS A 158 -16.18 15.18 -22.93
N HIS A 159 -15.21 15.80 -23.62
CA HIS A 159 -15.34 16.37 -24.96
C HIS A 159 -16.42 17.45 -25.13
N ARG A 160 -17.10 17.87 -24.06
CA ARG A 160 -18.03 19.00 -24.08
C ARG A 160 -17.29 20.28 -24.41
N ARG A 161 -17.98 21.17 -25.12
CA ARG A 161 -17.45 22.51 -25.41
C ARG A 161 -17.31 23.30 -24.10
N VAL A 162 -16.12 23.83 -23.88
CA VAL A 162 -15.78 24.71 -22.76
C VAL A 162 -16.03 26.15 -23.18
N ALA A 163 -16.47 27.01 -22.26
CA ALA A 163 -16.66 28.43 -22.52
C ALA A 163 -15.36 29.09 -23.06
N ALA A 164 -15.49 29.89 -24.13
CA ALA A 164 -14.35 30.42 -24.88
C ALA A 164 -13.69 31.66 -24.22
N VAL A 165 -14.46 32.45 -23.47
CA VAL A 165 -13.99 33.72 -22.88
C VAL A 165 -13.51 33.53 -21.44
N ASP A 166 -14.34 32.94 -20.59
CA ASP A 166 -13.99 32.55 -19.22
C ASP A 166 -14.27 31.05 -19.08
N PRO A 167 -13.25 30.18 -19.18
CA PRO A 167 -13.46 28.73 -19.27
C PRO A 167 -13.85 28.09 -17.94
N PHE A 168 -13.95 28.87 -16.85
CA PHE A 168 -14.17 28.37 -15.50
C PHE A 168 -15.54 28.78 -14.96
N VAL A 169 -16.19 27.87 -14.23
CA VAL A 169 -17.43 28.21 -13.52
C VAL A 169 -17.10 29.21 -12.42
N ARG A 170 -17.87 30.29 -12.36
CA ARG A 170 -17.79 31.25 -11.26
C ARG A 170 -18.44 30.65 -10.03
N LEU A 171 -17.61 30.35 -9.03
CA LEU A 171 -18.08 29.94 -7.71
C LEU A 171 -18.22 31.21 -6.86
N ASP A 172 -19.45 31.50 -6.42
CA ASP A 172 -19.67 32.60 -5.47
C ASP A 172 -18.87 32.38 -4.19
N ALA A 173 -18.40 33.49 -3.62
CA ALA A 173 -17.78 33.51 -2.30
C ALA A 173 -18.82 33.15 -1.24
N ALA A 174 -18.96 31.84 -0.97
CA ALA A 174 -19.70 31.34 0.17
C ALA A 174 -18.73 31.18 1.36
N PRO A 175 -19.19 31.35 2.61
CA PRO A 175 -18.36 31.04 3.77
C PRO A 175 -17.88 29.60 3.70
N ALA A 176 -16.60 29.38 4.01
CA ALA A 176 -16.01 28.05 4.00
C ALA A 176 -16.68 27.19 5.08
N THR A 177 -17.49 26.22 4.65
CA THR A 177 -18.04 25.21 5.55
C THR A 177 -17.06 24.03 5.60
N PRO A 178 -16.50 23.67 6.77
CA PRO A 178 -15.66 22.49 6.89
C PRO A 178 -16.43 21.23 6.47
N ILE A 179 -15.76 20.36 5.73
CA ILE A 179 -16.31 19.05 5.37
C ILE A 179 -15.95 18.07 6.47
N ALA A 180 -16.97 17.65 7.24
CA ALA A 180 -16.80 16.76 8.37
C ALA A 180 -16.00 15.51 8.01
N GLY A 181 -15.06 15.12 8.87
CA GLY A 181 -14.19 13.95 8.68
C GLY A 181 -13.00 14.17 7.75
N THR A 182 -12.73 15.41 7.30
CA THR A 182 -11.61 15.71 6.39
C THR A 182 -10.94 17.05 6.71
N ASN A 183 -9.78 17.29 6.10
CA ASN A 183 -9.09 18.60 6.10
C ASN A 183 -9.52 19.49 4.92
N GLY A 184 -10.63 19.17 4.26
CA GLY A 184 -11.14 19.86 3.08
C GLY A 184 -10.37 19.59 1.78
N GLN A 185 -9.34 18.73 1.79
CA GLN A 185 -8.57 18.39 0.59
C GLN A 185 -9.09 17.11 -0.07
N LEU A 186 -9.36 17.17 -1.37
CA LEU A 186 -9.64 16.01 -2.21
C LEU A 186 -8.39 15.13 -2.35
N ARG A 187 -8.60 13.82 -2.53
CA ARG A 187 -7.54 12.86 -2.86
C ARG A 187 -7.57 12.51 -4.33
N LEU A 188 -6.39 12.40 -4.94
CA LEU A 188 -6.27 12.04 -6.36
C LEU A 188 -6.22 10.52 -6.52
N LEU A 189 -7.11 9.98 -7.34
CA LEU A 189 -7.12 8.59 -7.78
C LEU A 189 -6.29 8.48 -9.06
N ASN A 190 -5.17 7.75 -8.99
CA ASN A 190 -4.18 7.65 -10.06
C ASN A 190 -4.40 6.41 -10.93
N LEU A 191 -3.98 6.48 -12.19
CA LEU A 191 -3.86 5.32 -13.05
C LEU A 191 -2.48 4.67 -12.89
N GLY A 192 -2.45 3.35 -12.86
CA GLY A 192 -1.22 2.57 -12.96
C GLY A 192 -1.36 1.41 -13.94
N PHE A 193 -0.23 0.95 -14.48
CA PHE A 193 -0.17 -0.23 -15.35
C PHE A 193 0.83 -1.29 -14.87
N ASP A 194 1.78 -0.90 -14.01
CA ASP A 194 2.77 -1.82 -13.44
C ASP A 194 2.37 -2.23 -12.02
N LEU A 195 1.67 -3.36 -11.92
CA LEU A 195 1.26 -3.92 -10.64
C LEU A 195 2.46 -4.30 -9.77
N VAL A 196 3.50 -4.86 -10.37
CA VAL A 196 4.68 -5.33 -9.66
C VAL A 196 5.52 -4.14 -9.19
N GLY A 197 5.72 -3.15 -10.05
CA GLY A 197 6.39 -1.90 -9.69
C GLY A 197 5.65 -1.12 -8.61
N SER A 198 4.32 -1.04 -8.68
CA SER A 198 3.51 -0.38 -7.65
C SER A 198 3.61 -1.11 -6.30
N ALA A 199 3.53 -2.44 -6.31
CA ALA A 199 3.73 -3.26 -5.11
C ALA A 199 5.13 -3.10 -4.52
N ARG A 200 6.16 -3.06 -5.38
CA ARG A 200 7.54 -2.84 -4.96
C ARG A 200 7.74 -1.46 -4.33
N ALA A 201 7.26 -0.40 -4.96
CA ALA A 201 7.38 0.97 -4.42
C ALA A 201 6.69 1.10 -3.04
N ARG A 202 5.51 0.47 -2.89
CA ARG A 202 4.81 0.44 -1.61
C ARG A 202 5.55 -0.38 -0.56
N PHE A 203 6.05 -1.56 -0.93
CA PHE A 203 6.91 -2.39 -0.09
C PHE A 203 8.14 -1.62 0.41
N GLU A 204 8.85 -0.95 -0.50
CA GLU A 204 10.03 -0.15 -0.18
C GLU A 204 9.68 1.00 0.78
N THR A 205 8.53 1.64 0.61
CA THR A 205 8.03 2.68 1.53
C THR A 205 7.83 2.13 2.94
N LEU A 206 7.24 0.94 3.08
CA LEU A 206 6.99 0.30 4.38
C LEU A 206 8.29 -0.09 5.08
N VAL A 207 9.20 -0.77 4.38
CA VAL A 207 10.45 -1.24 4.99
C VAL A 207 11.46 -0.12 5.27
N THR A 208 11.30 1.06 4.66
CA THR A 208 12.16 2.22 4.92
C THR A 208 11.63 3.17 6.00
N GLN A 209 10.45 2.91 6.58
CA GLN A 209 9.91 3.72 7.68
C GLN A 209 10.86 3.75 8.88
N LEU A 210 11.04 4.95 9.45
CA LEU A 210 11.89 5.20 10.63
C LEU A 210 11.21 4.86 11.95
N THR A 211 9.92 4.56 11.92
CA THR A 211 9.11 4.15 13.06
C THR A 211 8.63 2.71 12.89
N PRO A 212 8.34 1.99 13.99
CA PRO A 212 7.64 0.70 13.92
C PRO A 212 6.35 0.81 13.12
N LEU A 213 6.09 -0.18 12.27
CA LEU A 213 4.87 -0.24 11.48
C LEU A 213 3.63 -0.37 12.38
N ALA A 214 2.57 0.35 12.02
CA ALA A 214 1.25 0.10 12.57
C ALA A 214 0.77 -1.32 12.19
N PRO A 215 -0.19 -1.92 12.94
CA PRO A 215 -0.70 -3.27 12.65
C PRO A 215 -1.18 -3.47 11.21
N ASP A 216 -1.85 -2.46 10.66
CA ASP A 216 -2.34 -2.43 9.28
C ASP A 216 -1.20 -2.44 8.24
N ASP A 217 -0.20 -1.58 8.43
CA ASP A 217 0.99 -1.51 7.56
C ASP A 217 1.83 -2.79 7.65
N ARG A 218 1.85 -3.43 8.82
CA ARG A 218 2.45 -4.76 9.00
C ARG A 218 1.71 -5.81 8.19
N ALA A 219 0.38 -5.88 8.31
CA ALA A 219 -0.44 -6.83 7.56
C ALA A 219 -0.27 -6.61 6.04
N GLU A 220 -0.16 -5.35 5.63
CA GLU A 220 0.13 -4.97 4.25
C GLU A 220 1.49 -5.51 3.77
N LEU A 221 2.56 -5.28 4.53
CA LEU A 221 3.89 -5.79 4.24
C LEU A 221 3.88 -7.32 4.08
N GLU A 222 3.22 -8.03 5.00
CA GLU A 222 3.10 -9.49 4.96
C GLU A 222 2.31 -9.96 3.72
N SER A 223 1.21 -9.29 3.38
CA SER A 223 0.37 -9.60 2.21
C SER A 223 1.12 -9.40 0.87
N VAL A 224 1.94 -8.36 0.77
CA VAL A 224 2.80 -8.15 -0.41
C VAL A 224 3.81 -9.29 -0.56
N ILE A 225 4.47 -9.69 0.53
CA ILE A 225 5.42 -10.82 0.52
C ILE A 225 4.72 -12.13 0.16
N ASP A 226 3.52 -12.36 0.66
CA ASP A 226 2.74 -13.57 0.36
C ASP A 226 2.34 -13.68 -1.11
N THR A 227 1.87 -12.56 -1.66
CA THR A 227 1.40 -12.52 -3.04
C THR A 227 2.55 -12.60 -4.03
N MET A 228 3.62 -11.85 -3.77
CA MET A 228 4.76 -11.76 -4.67
C MET A 228 5.77 -12.88 -4.45
N GLY A 229 5.75 -13.52 -3.28
CA GLY A 229 6.59 -14.65 -2.91
C GLY A 229 8.05 -14.28 -2.58
N PRO A 230 8.96 -15.27 -2.51
CA PRO A 230 10.33 -15.09 -2.02
C PRO A 230 11.20 -14.14 -2.88
N LYS A 231 10.83 -13.87 -4.13
CA LYS A 231 11.53 -12.90 -4.98
C LYS A 231 11.52 -11.47 -4.42
N THR A 232 10.61 -11.17 -3.50
CA THR A 232 10.58 -9.88 -2.77
C THR A 232 11.83 -9.64 -1.92
N ALA A 233 12.62 -10.68 -1.61
CA ALA A 233 13.92 -10.50 -0.98
C ALA A 233 14.85 -9.58 -1.79
N ALA A 234 14.76 -9.61 -3.12
CA ALA A 234 15.53 -8.72 -4.00
C ALA A 234 15.05 -7.26 -3.98
N TRP A 235 13.93 -6.96 -3.33
CA TRP A 235 13.40 -5.60 -3.16
C TRP A 235 13.84 -4.97 -1.84
N LEU A 236 14.45 -5.75 -0.93
CA LEU A 236 14.90 -5.21 0.34
C LEU A 236 15.97 -4.13 0.12
N PRO A 237 15.85 -2.95 0.76
CA PRO A 237 16.92 -1.97 0.73
C PRO A 237 18.12 -2.51 1.49
N VAL A 238 19.32 -1.99 1.20
CA VAL A 238 20.56 -2.37 1.91
C VAL A 238 20.43 -2.27 3.43
N ARG A 239 19.66 -1.29 3.92
CA ARG A 239 19.38 -1.10 5.34
C ARG A 239 17.89 -0.92 5.58
N ILE A 240 17.36 -1.69 6.53
CA ILE A 240 16.04 -1.50 7.12
C ILE A 240 16.24 -0.76 8.45
N PRO A 241 15.80 0.50 8.60
CA PRO A 241 16.10 1.31 9.77
C PRO A 241 15.54 0.73 11.08
N THR A 242 14.32 0.20 11.00
CA THR A 242 13.57 -0.30 12.16
C THR A 242 13.79 -1.81 12.34
N ARG A 243 14.23 -2.23 13.52
CA ARG A 243 14.59 -3.64 13.79
C ARG A 243 13.37 -4.56 13.83
N GLU A 244 12.24 -4.02 14.27
CA GLU A 244 10.94 -4.68 14.30
C GLU A 244 10.48 -4.97 12.87
N THR A 245 10.49 -3.96 12.00
CA THR A 245 10.15 -4.09 10.58
C THR A 245 11.08 -5.05 9.86
N MET A 246 12.39 -4.99 10.13
CA MET A 246 13.37 -5.94 9.61
C MET A 246 13.01 -7.37 9.98
N ALA A 247 12.75 -7.61 11.26
CA ALA A 247 12.44 -8.94 11.75
C ALA A 247 11.15 -9.50 11.14
N ILE A 248 10.12 -8.66 10.97
CA ILE A 248 8.87 -9.06 10.34
C ILE A 248 9.10 -9.43 8.87
N ALA A 249 9.78 -8.58 8.10
CA ALA A 249 10.05 -8.82 6.68
C ALA A 249 10.87 -10.11 6.48
N VAL A 250 11.97 -10.27 7.23
CA VAL A 250 12.85 -11.45 7.15
C VAL A 250 12.11 -12.71 7.59
N ALA A 251 11.36 -12.67 8.69
CA ALA A 251 10.57 -13.82 9.14
C ALA A 251 9.53 -14.24 8.09
N ARG A 252 8.82 -13.27 7.47
CA ARG A 252 7.82 -13.58 6.44
C ARG A 252 8.46 -14.17 5.18
N LEU A 253 9.59 -13.63 4.74
CA LEU A 253 10.38 -14.19 3.64
C LEU A 253 10.80 -15.64 3.90
N TRP A 254 11.24 -15.97 5.11
CA TRP A 254 11.62 -17.34 5.49
C TRP A 254 10.42 -18.29 5.55
N MET A 255 9.22 -17.78 5.84
CA MET A 255 7.99 -18.57 5.83
C MET A 255 7.55 -18.94 4.41
N VAL A 256 7.63 -17.99 3.46
CA VAL A 256 7.21 -18.21 2.06
C VAL A 256 8.28 -18.87 1.18
N ALA A 257 9.55 -18.89 1.63
CA ALA A 257 10.63 -19.52 0.89
C ALA A 257 10.58 -21.06 0.94
N ALA A 258 10.63 -21.68 -0.24
CA ALA A 258 10.81 -23.13 -0.37
C ALA A 258 12.23 -23.55 0.06
N ASP A 259 13.25 -22.83 -0.41
CA ASP A 259 14.64 -22.99 0.00
C ASP A 259 15.02 -21.94 1.07
N ARG A 260 15.04 -22.39 2.32
CA ARG A 260 15.37 -21.53 3.46
C ARG A 260 16.86 -21.22 3.60
N THR A 261 17.72 -22.09 3.07
CA THR A 261 19.17 -21.88 3.12
C THR A 261 19.56 -20.76 2.16
N ALA A 262 19.03 -20.79 0.94
CA ALA A 262 19.19 -19.70 -0.03
C ALA A 262 18.57 -18.39 0.49
N MET A 263 17.39 -18.46 1.11
CA MET A 263 16.74 -17.27 1.68
C MET A 263 17.52 -16.67 2.87
N LEU A 264 18.08 -17.51 3.75
CA LEU A 264 18.97 -17.05 4.79
C LEU A 264 20.18 -16.32 4.18
N ALA A 265 20.80 -16.88 3.13
CA ALA A 265 21.92 -16.22 2.46
C ALA A 265 21.52 -14.84 1.87
N ALA A 266 20.34 -14.75 1.25
CA ALA A 266 19.82 -13.50 0.69
C ALA A 266 19.50 -12.43 1.74
N THR A 267 19.14 -12.84 2.96
CA THR A 267 18.73 -11.93 4.05
C THR A 267 19.81 -11.72 5.12
N ALA A 268 20.95 -12.41 5.02
CA ALA A 268 21.98 -12.48 6.06
C ALA A 268 22.55 -11.10 6.44
N THR A 269 22.68 -10.18 5.48
CA THR A 269 23.20 -8.82 5.71
C THR A 269 22.33 -7.98 6.66
N HIS A 270 21.07 -8.34 6.84
CA HIS A 270 20.15 -7.69 7.78
C HIS A 270 20.25 -8.21 9.22
N LEU A 271 20.83 -9.40 9.41
CA LEU A 271 20.97 -10.08 10.70
C LEU A 271 22.37 -9.86 11.26
N ARG A 272 22.57 -8.71 11.93
CA ARG A 272 23.91 -8.28 12.37
C ARG A 272 24.26 -8.74 13.77
N THR A 273 23.27 -9.12 14.57
CA THR A 273 23.43 -9.49 15.98
C THR A 273 22.56 -10.68 16.36
N ALA A 274 22.89 -11.34 17.48
CA ALA A 274 22.04 -12.42 17.97
C ALA A 274 20.64 -11.89 18.34
N THR A 275 20.54 -10.63 18.82
CA THR A 275 19.25 -10.00 19.09
C THR A 275 18.44 -9.76 17.80
N ASP A 276 19.07 -9.48 16.65
CA ASP A 276 18.36 -9.42 15.35
C ASP A 276 17.75 -10.79 15.01
N VAL A 277 18.54 -11.87 15.16
CA VAL A 277 18.07 -13.25 14.97
C VAL A 277 16.96 -13.62 15.96
N LEU A 278 17.06 -13.15 17.20
CA LEU A 278 16.04 -13.35 18.24
C LEU A 278 14.70 -12.75 17.83
N ARG A 279 14.69 -11.53 17.29
CA ARG A 279 13.45 -10.88 16.82
C ARG A 279 12.78 -11.69 15.73
N VAL A 280 13.57 -12.15 14.74
CA VAL A 280 13.06 -13.02 13.67
C VAL A 280 12.48 -14.31 14.25
N ALA A 281 13.21 -14.99 15.14
CA ALA A 281 12.74 -16.21 15.78
C ALA A 281 11.44 -16.01 16.55
N VAL A 282 11.31 -14.91 17.30
CA VAL A 282 10.09 -14.56 18.03
C VAL A 282 8.92 -14.32 17.08
N VAL A 283 9.11 -13.59 15.97
CA VAL A 283 8.06 -13.39 14.96
C VAL A 283 7.62 -14.72 14.34
N LEU A 284 8.57 -15.59 13.96
CA LEU A 284 8.26 -16.93 13.43
C LEU A 284 7.43 -17.77 14.41
N MET A 285 7.63 -17.56 15.72
CA MET A 285 6.88 -18.22 16.78
C MET A 285 5.56 -17.52 17.14
N GLY A 286 5.20 -16.42 16.45
CA GLY A 286 3.98 -15.65 16.69
C GLY A 286 4.07 -14.62 17.82
N GLY A 287 5.28 -14.25 18.24
CA GLY A 287 5.51 -13.17 19.20
C GLY A 287 5.72 -11.81 18.56
N ASP A 288 5.98 -10.82 19.41
CA ASP A 288 6.23 -9.43 19.02
C ASP A 288 7.73 -9.14 18.77
N ALA A 289 8.04 -8.57 17.62
CA ALA A 289 9.40 -8.19 17.21
C ALA A 289 10.02 -7.11 18.11
N ALA A 290 9.23 -6.33 18.84
CA ALA A 290 9.73 -5.33 19.79
C ALA A 290 10.43 -5.97 21.00
N LEU A 291 10.16 -7.25 21.29
CA LEU A 291 10.64 -7.98 22.47
C LEU A 291 10.24 -7.33 23.81
N ALA A 292 9.27 -6.43 23.80
CA ALA A 292 8.85 -5.65 24.97
C ALA A 292 7.93 -6.46 25.89
N THR A 293 7.01 -7.25 25.31
CA THR A 293 6.02 -8.01 26.06
C THR A 293 6.33 -9.51 26.02
N PRO A 294 6.25 -10.23 27.16
CA PRO A 294 6.34 -11.69 27.15
C PRO A 294 5.18 -12.31 26.36
N THR A 295 5.44 -12.87 25.19
CA THR A 295 4.43 -13.59 24.39
C THR A 295 4.56 -15.11 24.54
N ARG A 296 3.43 -15.82 24.49
CA ARG A 296 3.43 -17.29 24.37
C ARG A 296 3.97 -17.69 22.99
N LEU A 297 5.18 -18.24 22.97
CA LEU A 297 5.82 -18.69 21.73
C LEU A 297 5.17 -20.00 21.24
N ARG A 298 5.03 -20.15 19.92
CA ARG A 298 4.57 -21.38 19.25
C ARG A 298 5.74 -22.17 18.68
N SER A 299 5.51 -23.45 18.39
CA SER A 299 6.52 -24.28 17.73
C SER A 299 6.59 -23.95 16.24
N ILE A 300 7.79 -24.02 15.66
CA ILE A 300 8.05 -23.79 14.24
C ILE A 300 8.53 -25.08 13.56
N SER A 301 8.43 -25.13 12.23
CA SER A 301 8.85 -26.28 11.42
C SER A 301 10.35 -26.55 11.56
N ARG A 302 10.79 -27.80 11.36
CA ARG A 302 12.22 -28.18 11.45
C ARG A 302 13.11 -27.31 10.56
N GLY A 303 12.65 -26.98 9.35
CA GLY A 303 13.39 -26.12 8.43
C GLY A 303 13.57 -24.69 8.96
N LEU A 304 12.57 -24.13 9.66
CA LEU A 304 12.71 -22.81 10.29
C LEU A 304 13.60 -22.86 11.54
N ARG A 305 13.58 -23.96 12.31
CA ARG A 305 14.51 -24.15 13.44
C ARG A 305 15.96 -24.11 12.96
N ARG A 306 16.26 -24.88 11.92
CA ARG A 306 17.58 -24.91 11.29
C ARG A 306 17.98 -23.53 10.77
N ALA A 307 17.10 -22.83 10.05
CA ALA A 307 17.39 -21.47 9.57
C ALA A 307 17.75 -20.48 10.70
N VAL A 308 17.08 -20.58 11.87
CA VAL A 308 17.43 -19.77 13.05
C VAL A 308 18.80 -20.15 13.62
N LEU A 309 19.12 -21.44 13.70
CA LEU A 309 20.43 -21.91 14.18
C LEU A 309 21.56 -21.52 13.21
N ASP A 310 21.36 -21.76 11.92
CA ASP A 310 22.27 -21.34 10.84
C ASP A 310 22.54 -19.83 10.88
N ALA A 311 21.53 -19.01 11.20
CA ALA A 311 21.69 -17.56 11.33
C ALA A 311 22.53 -17.17 12.54
N LEU A 312 22.43 -17.90 13.66
CA LEU A 312 23.29 -17.69 14.82
C LEU A 312 24.75 -18.10 14.53
N ASP A 313 24.97 -19.19 13.80
CA ASP A 313 26.34 -19.65 13.51
C ASP A 313 27.10 -18.78 12.51
N ARG A 314 26.39 -17.97 11.73
CA ARG A 314 27.01 -16.97 10.85
C ARG A 314 27.56 -15.76 11.60
N LEU A 315 27.26 -15.62 12.89
CA LEU A 315 27.71 -14.52 13.73
C LEU A 315 28.97 -14.93 14.53
N PRO A 316 29.80 -13.96 14.96
CA PRO A 316 30.96 -14.24 15.82
C PRO A 316 30.53 -14.90 17.13
N ALA A 317 31.15 -16.03 17.48
CA ALA A 317 30.70 -16.87 18.59
C ALA A 317 30.66 -16.14 19.94
N GLU A 318 31.68 -15.33 20.24
CA GLU A 318 31.73 -14.55 21.49
C GLU A 318 30.57 -13.55 21.61
N ALA A 319 30.23 -12.86 20.51
CA ALA A 319 29.12 -11.91 20.47
C ALA A 319 27.78 -12.63 20.66
N VAL A 320 27.60 -13.81 20.05
CA VAL A 320 26.40 -14.62 20.22
C VAL A 320 26.25 -15.06 21.68
N VAL A 321 27.31 -15.61 22.28
CA VAL A 321 27.30 -16.06 23.68
C VAL A 321 26.93 -14.91 24.61
N GLU A 322 27.55 -13.74 24.43
CA GLU A 322 27.31 -12.56 25.26
C GLU A 322 25.87 -12.04 25.14
N GLU A 323 25.35 -11.87 23.93
CA GLU A 323 23.97 -11.42 23.73
C GLU A 323 22.93 -12.44 24.18
N VAL A 324 23.24 -13.74 24.02
CA VAL A 324 22.38 -14.83 24.51
C VAL A 324 22.29 -14.81 26.04
N ARG A 325 23.40 -14.55 26.74
CA ARG A 325 23.40 -14.32 28.21
C ARG A 325 22.57 -13.09 28.60
N ARG A 326 22.73 -11.95 27.92
CA ARG A 326 22.00 -10.71 28.22
C ARG A 326 20.48 -10.88 28.17
N ARG A 327 19.98 -11.79 27.32
CA ARG A 327 18.55 -12.11 27.19
C ARG A 327 18.22 -13.56 27.58
N ALA A 328 18.93 -14.10 28.57
CA ALA A 328 18.90 -15.52 28.95
C ALA A 328 17.48 -16.10 29.09
N ALA A 329 16.56 -15.43 29.79
CA ALA A 329 15.21 -15.95 30.01
C ALA A 329 14.40 -16.11 28.71
N LEU A 330 14.52 -15.17 27.77
CA LEU A 330 13.84 -15.27 26.48
C LEU A 330 14.52 -16.31 25.59
N TRP A 331 15.86 -16.34 25.57
CA TRP A 331 16.60 -17.35 24.83
C TRP A 331 16.30 -18.77 25.34
N LYS A 332 16.20 -19.02 26.64
CA LYS A 332 15.80 -20.34 27.17
C LYS A 332 14.48 -20.83 26.55
N ARG A 333 13.46 -19.96 26.53
CA ARG A 333 12.15 -20.25 25.91
C ARG A 333 12.23 -20.47 24.40
N VAL A 334 13.05 -19.69 23.69
CA VAL A 334 13.29 -19.89 22.24
C VAL A 334 14.03 -21.21 21.99
N GLY A 335 15.03 -21.53 22.82
CA GLY A 335 15.81 -22.76 22.78
C GLY A 335 14.97 -24.02 22.95
N GLU A 336 13.92 -23.96 23.77
CA GLU A 336 12.91 -25.03 23.88
C GLU A 336 12.17 -25.31 22.56
N ARG A 337 12.10 -24.34 21.64
CA ARG A 337 11.37 -24.48 20.36
C ARG A 337 12.26 -24.72 19.16
N ILE A 338 13.53 -24.31 19.21
CA ILE A 338 14.50 -24.53 18.13
C ILE A 338 15.40 -25.74 18.35
N HIS A 339 15.45 -26.28 19.56
CA HIS A 339 16.18 -27.52 19.90
C HIS A 339 17.66 -27.50 19.48
N PRO A 340 18.48 -26.55 19.99
CA PRO A 340 19.85 -26.33 19.51
C PRO A 340 20.78 -27.56 19.66
N PHE A 341 20.51 -28.43 20.65
CA PHE A 341 21.34 -29.63 20.88
C PHE A 341 21.04 -30.78 19.92
N GLU A 342 19.86 -30.82 19.29
CA GLU A 342 19.53 -31.82 18.26
C GLU A 342 20.42 -31.68 17.00
N TYR A 343 21.04 -30.51 16.84
CA TYR A 343 21.82 -30.15 15.66
C TYR A 343 23.26 -29.73 16.00
N ALA A 344 23.78 -30.16 17.16
CA ALA A 344 25.06 -29.71 17.70
C ALA A 344 26.26 -29.91 16.75
N ALA A 345 26.24 -30.98 15.95
CA ALA A 345 27.31 -31.26 14.98
C ALA A 345 27.37 -30.24 13.84
N ALA A 346 26.23 -29.63 13.49
CA ALA A 346 26.13 -28.64 12.42
C ALA A 346 26.19 -27.19 12.93
N HIS A 347 25.86 -26.95 14.21
CA HIS A 347 25.60 -25.61 14.74
C HIS A 347 26.39 -25.28 16.02
N GLY A 348 27.71 -25.34 15.94
CA GLY A 348 28.60 -25.22 17.10
C GLY A 348 28.47 -23.91 17.89
N THR A 349 28.37 -22.76 17.20
CA THR A 349 28.25 -21.45 17.86
C THR A 349 26.91 -21.33 18.59
N ALA A 350 25.81 -21.67 17.94
CA ALA A 350 24.48 -21.65 18.55
C ALA A 350 24.44 -22.61 19.76
N THR A 351 24.88 -23.86 19.59
CA THR A 351 24.90 -24.85 20.66
C THR A 351 25.73 -24.39 21.87
N LEU A 352 26.92 -23.82 21.65
CA LEU A 352 27.74 -23.25 22.72
C LEU A 352 26.99 -22.17 23.51
N ALA A 353 26.37 -21.21 22.81
CA ALA A 353 25.63 -20.13 23.46
C ALA A 353 24.46 -20.64 24.32
N PHE A 354 23.75 -21.67 23.84
CA PHE A 354 22.67 -22.29 24.59
C PHE A 354 23.14 -23.15 25.77
N ALA A 355 24.28 -23.85 25.65
CA ALA A 355 24.90 -24.58 26.76
C ALA A 355 25.24 -23.62 27.91
N VAL A 356 25.87 -22.50 27.58
CA VAL A 356 26.25 -21.44 28.53
C VAL A 356 25.03 -20.89 29.28
N VAL A 357 23.95 -20.55 28.57
CA VAL A 357 22.75 -19.98 29.22
C VAL A 357 21.97 -21.01 30.04
N ARG A 358 22.04 -22.30 29.69
CA ARG A 358 21.43 -23.38 30.47
C ARG A 358 22.29 -23.86 31.65
N GLY A 359 23.55 -23.41 31.74
CA GLY A 359 24.49 -23.92 32.74
C GLY A 359 24.84 -25.40 32.51
N THR A 360 24.70 -25.87 31.27
CA THR A 360 25.06 -27.23 30.88
C THR A 360 26.58 -27.30 30.79
N LYS A 361 27.20 -28.19 31.58
CA LYS A 361 28.64 -28.41 31.58
C LYS A 361 29.06 -29.25 30.38
#